data_AF-A0A974RWL8-F1
#
_entry.id   AF-A0A974RWL8-F1
#
_cell.length_a   1.000
_cell.length_b   1.000
_cell.length_c   1.000
_cell.angle_alpha   90.00
_cell.angle_beta   90.00
_cell.angle_gamma   90.00
#
_symmetry.space_group_name_H-M   'P 1'
#
loop_
_entity.id
_entity.type
_entity.pdbx_description
1 polymer ?
#
loop_
_entity_poly.entity_id
_entity_poly.type
_entity_poly.pdbx_seq_one_letter_code
_entity_poly.pdbx_strand_id
1 'polypeptide(L)'
;MKKLSFITLLLACASLNAQVYSYVDSNGNTIYTDNPPENQATRNLDIKVTPSVNKTENNVDEADLKTVRLSPTTPINVPNASNGESNAPFKVISINYQSLTIVTPEHEDTITNSDGQLMITLESSPKLSSNHKYRIIIDGETVGESTSPTFSINNLERGEHKLVAKIIDSDKNVIKKTEQQVFYIRQTTLADKRRVRPCKYRDFGVRPECPLKDKPKPDPRILRKITDKLGITKPCDLTDYGVRKDCPIELKPLTPTEEAKTKNNSKKAM
;
A
#
# COMPACT_ATOMS: atom_id res chain seq x y z
N MET A 1 -7.58 14.49 72.51
CA MET A 1 -6.57 13.42 72.29
C MET A 1 -7.03 12.37 71.25
N LYS A 2 -7.78 12.74 70.20
CA LYS A 2 -8.20 11.82 69.11
C LYS A 2 -7.70 12.20 67.71
N LYS A 3 -7.03 13.37 67.58
CA LYS A 3 -6.46 13.85 66.31
C LYS A 3 -4.96 13.54 66.16
N LEU A 4 -4.30 13.07 67.21
CA LEU A 4 -2.87 12.69 67.20
C LEU A 4 -2.65 11.19 66.87
N SER A 5 -3.73 10.41 66.71
CA SER A 5 -3.67 8.98 66.36
C SER A 5 -3.80 8.73 64.86
N PHE A 6 -4.11 9.75 64.06
CA PHE A 6 -4.29 9.63 62.60
C PHE A 6 -3.01 9.95 61.80
N ILE A 7 -2.01 10.56 62.46
CA ILE A 7 -0.76 11.00 61.81
C ILE A 7 0.33 9.91 61.94
N THR A 8 0.20 8.98 62.88
CA THR A 8 1.13 7.85 63.06
C THR A 8 0.80 6.61 62.21
N LEU A 9 -0.37 6.55 61.55
CA LEU A 9 -0.74 5.43 60.67
C LEU A 9 -0.38 5.67 59.19
N LEU A 10 0.07 6.88 58.83
CA LEU A 10 0.43 7.24 57.45
C LEU A 10 1.94 7.16 57.16
N LEU A 11 2.76 6.78 58.15
CA LEU A 11 4.23 6.76 58.06
C LEU A 11 4.80 5.33 58.14
N ALA A 12 4.13 4.37 57.51
CA ALA A 12 4.55 2.96 57.47
C ALA A 12 4.47 2.33 56.06
N CYS A 13 4.45 3.12 54.99
CA CYS A 13 4.74 2.62 53.64
C CYS A 13 6.26 2.62 53.44
N ALA A 14 6.93 1.61 54.00
CA ALA A 14 8.30 1.30 53.65
C ALA A 14 8.34 0.75 52.21
N SER A 15 9.29 1.24 51.43
CA SER A 15 9.55 0.90 50.04
C SER A 15 9.80 -0.60 49.86
N LEU A 16 8.91 -1.30 49.15
CA LEU A 16 9.21 -2.61 48.58
C LEU A 16 10.02 -2.40 47.31
N ASN A 17 11.34 -2.59 47.39
CA ASN A 17 12.18 -2.75 46.21
C ASN A 17 11.90 -4.14 45.63
N ALA A 18 11.18 -4.22 44.52
CA ALA A 18 11.01 -5.48 43.79
C ALA A 18 12.33 -5.81 43.06
N GLN A 19 13.07 -6.77 43.57
CA GLN A 19 14.25 -7.34 42.90
C GLN A 19 13.82 -8.67 42.27
N VAL A 20 13.95 -8.78 40.95
CA VAL A 20 13.66 -10.01 40.20
C VAL A 20 14.93 -10.85 40.16
N TYR A 21 14.88 -12.08 40.65
CA TYR A 21 16.01 -13.00 40.63
C TYR A 21 15.86 -14.00 39.48
N SER A 22 16.95 -14.25 38.76
CA SER A 22 17.01 -15.33 37.78
C SER A 22 18.11 -16.31 38.14
N TYR A 23 17.84 -17.59 37.93
CA TYR A 23 18.84 -18.64 38.03
C TYR A 23 18.67 -19.63 36.88
N VAL A 24 19.74 -20.38 36.63
CA VAL A 24 19.78 -21.40 35.58
C VAL A 24 19.66 -22.77 36.26
N ASP A 25 18.67 -23.55 35.88
CA ASP A 25 18.50 -24.91 36.39
C ASP A 25 19.48 -25.90 35.72
N SER A 26 19.51 -27.15 36.19
CA SER A 26 20.37 -28.21 35.67
C SER A 26 20.12 -28.57 34.20
N ASN A 27 19.02 -28.07 33.61
CA ASN A 27 18.65 -28.29 32.22
C ASN A 27 19.00 -27.08 31.33
N GLY A 28 19.65 -26.05 31.88
CA GLY A 28 20.06 -24.86 31.15
C GLY A 28 18.94 -23.84 30.93
N ASN A 29 17.77 -24.02 31.56
CA ASN A 29 16.65 -23.09 31.44
C ASN A 29 16.80 -21.96 32.48
N THR A 30 16.60 -20.71 32.03
CA THR A 30 16.59 -19.54 32.92
C THR A 30 15.20 -19.35 33.50
N ILE A 31 15.05 -19.57 34.80
CA ILE A 31 13.79 -19.38 35.53
C ILE A 31 13.84 -18.04 36.27
N TYR A 32 12.78 -17.24 36.13
CA TYR A 32 12.60 -15.99 36.84
C TYR A 32 11.65 -16.21 38.02
N THR A 33 12.07 -15.82 39.22
CA THR A 33 11.30 -16.01 40.44
C THR A 33 11.29 -14.74 41.27
N ASP A 34 10.13 -14.45 41.86
CA ASP A 34 9.95 -13.31 42.78
C ASP A 34 10.39 -13.65 44.22
N ASN A 35 10.67 -14.93 44.51
CA ASN A 35 11.21 -15.39 45.81
C ASN A 35 12.50 -16.22 45.60
N PRO A 36 13.60 -15.94 46.32
CA PRO A 36 14.86 -16.66 46.17
C PRO A 36 14.78 -18.09 46.76
N PRO A 37 15.22 -19.14 46.04
CA PRO A 37 15.32 -20.49 46.58
C PRO A 37 16.52 -20.64 47.51
N GLU A 38 16.35 -21.37 48.62
CA GLU A 38 17.24 -21.38 49.79
C GLU A 38 18.62 -22.05 49.59
N ASN A 39 19.03 -22.45 48.38
CA ASN A 39 20.27 -23.23 48.19
C ASN A 39 21.01 -23.04 46.84
N GLN A 40 21.06 -21.83 46.27
CA GLN A 40 21.99 -21.54 45.15
C GLN A 40 22.60 -20.13 45.23
N ALA A 41 23.88 -20.02 44.88
CA ALA A 41 24.65 -18.78 44.95
C ALA A 41 24.09 -17.70 44.01
N THR A 42 23.53 -16.65 44.60
CA THR A 42 22.90 -15.53 43.91
C THR A 42 23.96 -14.50 43.48
N ARG A 43 23.93 -14.06 42.22
CA ARG A 43 24.77 -12.96 41.72
C ARG A 43 23.90 -11.72 41.49
N ASN A 44 24.10 -10.68 42.29
CA ASN A 44 23.41 -9.39 42.10
C ASN A 44 23.93 -8.70 40.82
N LEU A 45 23.02 -8.29 39.95
CA LEU A 45 23.31 -7.45 38.78
C LEU A 45 22.88 -6.01 39.08
N ASP A 46 23.85 -5.17 39.43
CA ASP A 46 23.67 -3.72 39.51
C ASP A 46 23.52 -3.14 38.09
N ILE A 47 22.32 -2.64 37.77
CA ILE A 47 22.09 -1.91 36.52
C ILE A 47 22.66 -0.50 36.69
N LYS A 48 23.91 -0.29 36.26
CA LYS A 48 24.48 1.05 36.12
C LYS A 48 24.05 1.62 34.76
N VAL A 49 23.08 2.52 34.76
CA VAL A 49 22.70 3.32 33.59
C VAL A 49 23.88 4.26 33.25
N THR A 50 24.41 4.19 32.04
CA THR A 50 25.32 5.21 31.49
C THR A 50 24.64 5.98 30.36
N PRO A 51 24.75 7.32 30.33
CA PRO A 51 24.15 8.15 29.30
C PRO A 51 25.00 8.19 28.01
N SER A 52 24.32 8.49 26.90
CA SER A 52 24.79 8.83 25.54
C SER A 52 26.27 9.15 25.37
N VAL A 53 26.92 8.46 24.43
CA VAL A 53 28.22 8.84 23.87
C VAL A 53 28.00 9.60 22.57
N ASN A 54 28.39 10.87 22.58
CA ASN A 54 28.49 11.74 21.42
C ASN A 54 29.61 11.27 20.48
N LYS A 55 29.30 11.33 19.19
CA LYS A 55 30.21 11.13 18.06
C LYS A 55 31.19 12.29 17.98
N THR A 56 32.49 11.99 17.91
CA THR A 56 33.49 12.88 17.29
C THR A 56 34.47 12.04 16.47
N GLU A 57 34.62 12.47 15.22
CA GLU A 57 35.61 12.07 14.24
C GLU A 57 37.02 12.38 14.75
N ASN A 58 38.00 11.54 14.40
CA ASN A 58 39.29 11.96 13.83
C ASN A 58 40.15 10.75 13.43
N ASN A 59 40.90 11.01 12.38
CA ASN A 59 41.71 10.18 11.50
C ASN A 59 43.14 10.05 12.04
N VAL A 60 43.77 8.85 12.05
CA VAL A 60 45.23 8.66 11.93
C VAL A 60 45.58 7.24 11.42
N ASP A 61 46.01 7.18 10.16
CA ASP A 61 47.15 6.46 9.55
C ASP A 61 47.70 5.13 10.12
N GLU A 62 47.60 4.10 9.28
CA GLU A 62 48.66 3.26 8.69
C GLU A 62 49.94 2.93 9.50
N ALA A 63 50.09 1.63 9.83
CA ALA A 63 51.28 0.78 9.63
C ALA A 63 51.50 -0.22 10.78
N ASP A 64 51.24 -1.52 10.55
CA ASP A 64 52.26 -2.57 10.71
C ASP A 64 51.71 -3.89 10.15
N LEU A 65 52.27 -4.29 9.01
CA LEU A 65 51.93 -5.48 8.27
C LEU A 65 53.04 -6.51 8.52
N LYS A 66 52.82 -7.49 9.40
CA LYS A 66 53.66 -8.69 9.46
C LYS A 66 53.03 -9.83 8.70
N THR A 67 53.66 -10.10 7.57
CA THR A 67 53.48 -11.16 6.59
C THR A 67 53.75 -12.55 7.16
N VAL A 68 52.87 -13.52 6.88
CA VAL A 68 53.27 -14.92 6.64
C VAL A 68 52.48 -15.44 5.45
N ARG A 69 53.19 -15.72 4.34
CA ARG A 69 52.71 -16.51 3.20
C ARG A 69 53.29 -17.91 3.32
N LEU A 70 52.44 -18.93 3.28
CA LEU A 70 52.79 -20.28 2.80
C LEU A 70 51.62 -20.84 1.98
N SER A 71 51.99 -21.61 0.97
CA SER A 71 51.36 -21.88 -0.33
C SER A 71 50.07 -22.75 -0.33
N PRO A 72 49.34 -22.79 -1.46
CA PRO A 72 48.18 -23.67 -1.65
C PRO A 72 48.62 -25.06 -2.10
N THR A 73 48.00 -26.15 -1.63
CA THR A 73 47.80 -27.45 -2.31
C THR A 73 47.14 -28.46 -1.36
N THR A 74 45.86 -28.78 -1.58
CA THR A 74 45.35 -30.15 -1.83
C THR A 74 43.81 -30.14 -1.84
N PRO A 75 43.15 -30.80 -2.81
CA PRO A 75 41.71 -31.00 -2.81
C PRO A 75 41.34 -32.09 -1.80
N ILE A 76 40.51 -31.75 -0.81
CA ILE A 76 39.95 -32.73 0.11
C ILE A 76 38.85 -33.50 -0.62
N ASN A 77 39.12 -34.79 -0.70
CA ASN A 77 38.32 -35.90 -1.20
C ASN A 77 36.86 -35.82 -0.73
N VAL A 78 35.93 -36.16 -1.64
CA VAL A 78 34.49 -36.28 -1.36
C VAL A 78 34.20 -37.74 -1.00
N PRO A 79 33.71 -38.04 0.22
CA PRO A 79 32.91 -39.24 0.44
C PRO A 79 31.44 -38.83 0.47
N ASN A 80 30.73 -39.24 -0.58
CA ASN A 80 29.29 -39.24 -0.61
C ASN A 80 28.80 -40.43 0.24
N ALA A 81 28.25 -40.18 1.44
CA ALA A 81 27.46 -41.17 2.18
C ALA A 81 26.53 -40.49 3.21
N SER A 82 25.25 -40.44 2.85
CA SER A 82 24.05 -40.71 3.67
C SER A 82 24.02 -40.38 5.17
N ASN A 83 22.98 -39.62 5.53
CA ASN A 83 22.25 -39.67 6.82
C ASN A 83 23.05 -39.27 8.07
N GLY A 84 23.21 -37.96 8.23
CA GLY A 84 23.44 -37.33 9.53
C GLY A 84 22.27 -36.43 9.86
N GLU A 85 21.43 -36.84 10.82
CA GLU A 85 20.55 -35.94 11.56
C GLU A 85 21.41 -34.82 12.17
N SER A 86 21.47 -33.69 11.48
CA SER A 86 22.04 -32.46 12.00
C SER A 86 21.11 -31.93 13.09
N ASN A 87 21.25 -32.46 14.30
CA ASN A 87 20.80 -31.81 15.52
C ASN A 87 21.73 -30.63 15.85
N ALA A 88 21.95 -29.75 14.87
CA ALA A 88 22.39 -28.40 15.18
C ALA A 88 21.20 -27.73 15.89
N PRO A 89 21.38 -27.15 17.09
CA PRO A 89 20.29 -26.45 17.76
C PRO A 89 19.79 -25.37 16.80
N PHE A 90 18.53 -25.49 16.35
CA PHE A 90 17.86 -24.46 15.58
C PHE A 90 17.85 -23.22 16.47
N LYS A 91 18.80 -22.30 16.26
CA LYS A 91 18.89 -21.06 16.99
C LYS A 91 17.60 -20.30 16.69
N VAL A 92 16.65 -20.32 17.63
CA VAL A 92 15.43 -19.52 17.56
C VAL A 92 15.88 -18.07 17.73
N ILE A 93 16.19 -17.42 16.61
CA ILE A 93 16.55 -16.01 16.60
C ILE A 93 15.25 -15.25 16.87
N SER A 94 15.06 -14.80 18.10
CA SER A 94 14.03 -13.81 18.43
C SER A 94 14.40 -12.50 17.74
N ILE A 95 13.74 -12.22 16.61
CA ILE A 95 13.97 -11.00 15.84
C ILE A 95 13.19 -9.86 16.49
N ASN A 96 13.90 -8.82 16.91
CA ASN A 96 13.30 -7.56 17.35
C ASN A 96 13.34 -6.53 16.20
N TYR A 97 12.19 -5.95 15.88
CA TYR A 97 12.09 -4.92 14.84
C TYR A 97 12.41 -3.54 15.40
N GLN A 98 13.47 -2.95 14.87
CA GLN A 98 13.89 -1.59 15.19
C GLN A 98 12.91 -0.60 14.58
N SER A 99 12.58 -0.76 13.30
CA SER A 99 11.66 0.11 12.56
C SER A 99 10.63 -0.66 11.73
N LEU A 100 9.49 -0.01 11.56
CA LEU A 100 8.46 -0.32 10.58
C LEU A 100 7.91 1.03 10.11
N THR A 101 7.91 1.28 8.81
CA THR A 101 7.46 2.55 8.22
C THR A 101 6.59 2.29 7.00
N ILE A 102 5.59 3.15 6.79
CA ILE A 102 4.85 3.23 5.55
C ILE A 102 5.64 4.17 4.63
N VAL A 103 6.10 3.65 3.49
CA VAL A 103 6.84 4.42 2.48
C VAL A 103 5.87 5.05 1.48
N THR A 104 4.80 4.33 1.14
CA THR A 104 3.75 4.82 0.25
C THR A 104 2.40 4.34 0.77
N PRO A 105 1.35 5.19 0.79
CA PRO A 105 1.38 6.64 0.52
C PRO A 105 2.26 7.40 1.53
N GLU A 106 2.59 8.66 1.25
CA GLU A 106 3.18 9.57 2.24
C GLU A 106 2.10 10.16 3.17
N HIS A 107 2.51 10.81 4.27
CA HIS A 107 1.55 11.45 5.17
C HIS A 107 0.83 12.59 4.44
N GLU A 108 -0.50 12.60 4.52
CA GLU A 108 -1.40 13.54 3.84
C GLU A 108 -1.36 13.50 2.30
N ASP A 109 -0.80 12.42 1.73
CA ASP A 109 -0.78 12.24 0.27
C ASP A 109 -2.20 12.16 -0.31
N THR A 110 -2.38 12.71 -1.50
CA THR A 110 -3.68 12.74 -2.21
C THR A 110 -3.60 11.91 -3.48
N ILE A 111 -4.19 10.73 -3.43
CA ILE A 111 -4.23 9.78 -4.53
C ILE A 111 -5.48 10.05 -5.37
N THR A 112 -5.28 10.45 -6.62
CA THR A 112 -6.38 10.67 -7.56
C THR A 112 -6.55 9.47 -8.47
N ASN A 113 -7.60 8.69 -8.25
CA ASN A 113 -7.92 7.50 -9.04
C ASN A 113 -9.44 7.32 -9.15
N SER A 114 -9.95 7.02 -10.35
CA SER A 114 -11.39 6.74 -10.53
C SER A 114 -11.86 5.45 -9.87
N ASP A 115 -10.96 4.48 -9.68
CA ASP A 115 -11.32 3.12 -9.25
C ASP A 115 -10.96 2.87 -7.77
N GLY A 116 -10.49 3.92 -7.06
CA GLY A 116 -10.10 3.82 -5.66
C GLY A 116 -8.92 2.87 -5.42
N GLN A 117 -8.00 2.75 -6.38
CA GLN A 117 -6.83 1.89 -6.26
C GLN A 117 -5.71 2.60 -5.51
N LEU A 118 -5.15 1.90 -4.52
CA LEU A 118 -4.04 2.36 -3.70
C LEU A 118 -2.96 1.27 -3.66
N MET A 119 -1.70 1.66 -3.89
CA MET A 119 -0.55 0.82 -3.63
C MET A 119 0.11 1.27 -2.33
N ILE A 120 0.23 0.34 -1.38
CA ILE A 120 0.89 0.57 -0.10
C ILE A 120 2.22 -0.14 -0.12
N THR A 121 3.29 0.55 0.26
CA THR A 121 4.63 -0.03 0.38
C THR A 121 5.16 0.21 1.78
N LEU A 122 5.67 -0.85 2.40
CA LEU A 122 6.24 -0.82 3.74
C LEU A 122 7.75 -1.03 3.69
N GLU A 123 8.42 -0.56 4.72
CA GLU A 123 9.82 -0.89 4.99
C GLU A 123 9.99 -1.27 6.46
N SER A 124 10.79 -2.31 6.72
CA SER A 124 11.13 -2.74 8.08
C SER A 124 12.61 -3.01 8.22
N SER A 125 13.16 -2.70 9.39
CA SER A 125 14.52 -3.08 9.76
C SER A 125 14.50 -3.89 11.07
N PRO A 126 15.00 -5.15 11.06
CA PRO A 126 15.47 -5.90 9.91
C PRO A 126 14.32 -6.29 8.95
N LYS A 127 14.66 -6.92 7.82
CA LYS A 127 13.67 -7.48 6.90
C LYS A 127 12.71 -8.44 7.63
N LEU A 128 11.50 -8.57 7.09
CA LEU A 128 10.48 -9.44 7.66
C LEU A 128 11.02 -10.87 7.86
N SER A 129 10.74 -11.44 9.03
CA SER A 129 11.08 -12.82 9.36
C SER A 129 10.16 -13.76 8.58
N SER A 130 10.64 -14.96 8.25
CA SER A 130 9.86 -15.95 7.51
C SER A 130 8.56 -16.36 8.19
N ASN A 131 8.50 -16.26 9.52
CA ASN A 131 7.35 -16.68 10.33
C ASN A 131 6.43 -15.50 10.70
N HIS A 132 6.72 -14.29 10.24
CA HIS A 132 5.92 -13.09 10.51
C HIS A 132 5.18 -12.63 9.26
N LYS A 133 4.16 -11.79 9.45
CA LYS A 133 3.40 -11.15 8.37
C LYS A 133 3.24 -9.66 8.63
N TYR A 134 3.13 -8.89 7.57
CA TYR A 134 2.56 -7.55 7.62
C TYR A 134 1.04 -7.66 7.63
N ARG A 135 0.39 -6.79 8.39
CA ARG A 135 -1.06 -6.59 8.41
C ARG A 135 -1.35 -5.11 8.16
N ILE A 136 -2.17 -4.83 7.16
CA ILE A 136 -2.62 -3.47 6.84
C ILE A 136 -3.99 -3.23 7.44
N ILE A 137 -4.15 -2.08 8.07
CA ILE A 137 -5.40 -1.61 8.66
C ILE A 137 -5.72 -0.25 8.07
N ILE A 138 -6.93 -0.09 7.54
CA ILE A 138 -7.47 1.16 7.03
C ILE A 138 -8.75 1.47 7.80
N ASP A 139 -8.85 2.64 8.41
CA ASP A 139 -10.01 3.10 9.20
C ASP A 139 -10.44 2.14 10.32
N GLY A 140 -9.48 1.38 10.85
CA GLY A 140 -9.71 0.39 11.91
C GLY A 140 -10.01 -1.02 11.40
N GLU A 141 -10.24 -1.21 10.10
CA GLU A 141 -10.52 -2.51 9.49
C GLU A 141 -9.25 -3.14 8.90
N THR A 142 -9.09 -4.45 9.09
CA THR A 142 -7.98 -5.18 8.46
C THR A 142 -8.31 -5.46 7.01
N VAL A 143 -7.55 -4.88 6.10
CA VAL A 143 -7.77 -5.01 4.65
C VAL A 143 -6.89 -6.08 4.00
N GLY A 144 -5.82 -6.51 4.66
CA GLY A 144 -4.95 -7.56 4.12
C GLY A 144 -3.78 -7.94 5.02
N GLU A 145 -3.26 -9.14 4.77
CA GLU A 145 -2.05 -9.67 5.40
C GLU A 145 -1.14 -10.31 4.35
N SER A 146 0.16 -10.08 4.44
CA SER A 146 1.12 -10.64 3.49
C SER A 146 2.53 -10.70 4.08
N THR A 147 3.37 -11.58 3.55
CA THR A 147 4.82 -11.54 3.79
C THR A 147 5.52 -10.53 2.87
N SER A 148 4.85 -10.11 1.78
CA SER A 148 5.31 -9.02 0.92
C SER A 148 5.12 -7.67 1.60
N PRO A 149 6.09 -6.73 1.48
CA PRO A 149 5.93 -5.37 1.97
C PRO A 149 5.00 -4.50 1.12
N THR A 150 4.55 -4.99 -0.04
CA THR A 150 3.68 -4.24 -0.96
C THR A 150 2.27 -4.82 -0.99
N PHE A 151 1.28 -3.94 -0.94
CA PHE A 151 -0.15 -4.25 -0.99
C PHE A 151 -0.84 -3.43 -2.07
N SER A 152 -1.77 -4.06 -2.79
CA SER A 152 -2.67 -3.36 -3.71
C SER A 152 -4.09 -3.46 -3.16
N ILE A 153 -4.65 -2.32 -2.80
CA ILE A 153 -6.03 -2.20 -2.32
C ILE A 153 -6.85 -1.56 -3.44
N ASN A 154 -8.04 -2.08 -3.69
CA ASN A 154 -8.97 -1.57 -4.69
C ASN A 154 -10.25 -1.11 -4.00
N ASN A 155 -11.04 -0.29 -4.70
CA ASN A 155 -12.36 0.13 -4.25
C ASN A 155 -12.35 0.90 -2.92
N LEU A 156 -11.29 1.67 -2.62
CA LEU A 156 -11.38 2.64 -1.54
C LEU A 156 -12.43 3.71 -1.88
N GLU A 157 -13.19 4.09 -0.86
CA GLU A 157 -14.09 5.21 -0.97
C GLU A 157 -13.32 6.52 -1.15
N ARG A 158 -14.01 7.58 -1.56
CA ARG A 158 -13.40 8.91 -1.64
C ARG A 158 -13.36 9.53 -0.25
N GLY A 159 -12.32 10.30 0.04
CA GLY A 159 -12.21 11.06 1.28
C GLY A 159 -10.91 10.80 2.02
N GLU A 160 -10.93 11.12 3.31
CA GLU A 160 -9.83 10.89 4.25
C GLU A 160 -9.85 9.43 4.71
N HIS A 161 -8.67 8.82 4.77
CA HIS A 161 -8.46 7.48 5.29
C HIS A 161 -7.27 7.44 6.25
N LYS A 162 -7.32 6.54 7.23
CA LYS A 162 -6.30 6.34 8.26
C LYS A 162 -5.64 4.99 8.09
N LEU A 163 -4.36 5.00 7.73
CA LEU A 163 -3.54 3.82 7.51
C LEU A 163 -2.68 3.49 8.74
N VAL A 164 -2.67 2.22 9.12
CA VAL A 164 -1.75 1.64 10.10
C VAL A 164 -1.20 0.33 9.54
N ALA A 165 0.10 0.13 9.63
CA ALA A 165 0.74 -1.15 9.34
C ALA A 165 1.22 -1.82 10.64
N LYS A 166 1.09 -3.14 10.71
CA LYS A 166 1.55 -3.97 11.84
C LYS A 166 2.41 -5.12 11.32
N ILE A 167 3.39 -5.53 12.11
CA ILE A 167 4.03 -6.84 11.98
C ILE A 167 3.43 -7.76 13.04
N ILE A 168 3.00 -8.94 12.62
CA ILE A 168 2.39 -9.96 13.47
C ILE A 168 3.15 -11.28 13.40
N ASP A 169 3.13 -12.06 14.48
CA ASP A 169 3.63 -13.43 14.50
C ASP A 169 2.58 -14.45 13.98
N SER A 170 2.92 -15.73 14.04
CA SER A 170 2.03 -16.85 13.70
C SER A 170 0.77 -16.90 14.56
N ASP A 171 0.85 -16.41 15.79
CA ASP A 171 -0.23 -16.39 16.79
C ASP A 171 -1.06 -15.11 16.71
N LYS A 172 -0.78 -14.24 15.72
CA LYS A 172 -1.40 -12.93 15.45
C LYS A 172 -1.10 -11.86 16.51
N ASN A 173 -0.13 -12.07 17.40
CA ASN A 173 0.32 -11.04 18.31
C ASN A 173 1.03 -9.93 17.54
N VAL A 174 0.84 -8.68 17.97
CA VAL A 174 1.46 -7.53 17.33
C VAL A 174 2.87 -7.35 17.87
N ILE A 175 3.87 -7.54 17.02
CA ILE A 175 5.29 -7.36 17.38
C ILE A 175 5.70 -5.88 17.25
N LYS A 176 5.25 -5.23 16.16
CA LYS A 176 5.54 -3.82 15.88
C LYS A 176 4.36 -3.20 15.15
N LYS A 177 4.15 -1.91 15.32
CA LYS A 177 3.15 -1.12 14.59
C LYS A 177 3.72 0.23 14.19
N THR A 178 3.22 0.79 13.11
CA THR A 178 3.46 2.18 12.73
C THR A 178 2.61 3.12 13.57
N GLU A 179 2.92 4.39 13.49
CA GLU A 179 1.95 5.44 13.79
C GLU A 179 0.83 5.44 12.74
N GLN A 180 -0.27 6.11 13.07
CA GLN A 180 -1.40 6.26 12.16
C GLN A 180 -1.10 7.38 11.18
N GLN A 181 -1.14 7.06 9.90
CA GLN A 181 -0.90 8.00 8.82
C GLN A 181 -2.20 8.30 8.08
N VAL A 182 -2.48 9.58 7.85
CA VAL A 182 -3.65 10.01 7.08
C VAL A 182 -3.26 10.12 5.60
N PHE A 183 -4.17 9.76 4.71
CA PHE A 183 -4.07 10.01 3.27
C PHE A 183 -5.47 10.26 2.69
N TYR A 184 -5.54 10.75 1.46
CA TYR A 184 -6.79 11.13 0.82
C TYR A 184 -6.98 10.41 -0.52
N ILE A 185 -8.18 9.90 -0.75
CA ILE A 185 -8.61 9.37 -2.04
C ILE A 185 -9.53 10.37 -2.73
N ARG A 186 -9.17 10.76 -3.96
CA ARG A 186 -10.01 11.58 -4.84
C ARG A 186 -10.42 10.78 -6.07
N GLN A 187 -11.71 10.66 -6.30
CA GLN A 187 -12.24 10.07 -7.53
C GLN A 187 -12.42 11.12 -8.62
N THR A 188 -11.98 10.79 -9.83
CA THR A 188 -12.15 11.64 -11.02
C THR A 188 -13.62 11.72 -11.40
N THR A 189 -14.18 12.92 -11.41
CA THR A 189 -15.59 13.12 -11.76
C THR A 189 -15.82 13.01 -13.27
N LEU A 190 -17.07 12.78 -13.70
CA LEU A 190 -17.44 12.87 -15.11
C LEU A 190 -17.17 14.27 -15.69
N ALA A 191 -17.32 15.32 -14.87
CA ALA A 191 -17.01 16.69 -15.24
C ALA A 191 -15.50 16.89 -15.49
N ASP A 192 -14.63 16.32 -14.64
CA ASP A 192 -13.19 16.32 -14.85
C ASP A 192 -12.81 15.61 -16.16
N LYS A 193 -13.41 14.44 -16.43
CA LYS A 193 -13.23 13.71 -17.70
C LYS A 193 -13.66 14.54 -18.91
N ARG A 194 -14.79 15.26 -18.82
CA ARG A 194 -15.29 16.17 -19.87
C ARG A 194 -14.39 17.40 -20.05
N ARG A 195 -13.80 17.92 -18.98
CA ARG A 195 -12.85 19.06 -19.05
C ARG A 195 -11.58 18.67 -19.80
N VAL A 196 -11.01 17.49 -19.50
CA VAL A 196 -9.80 16.98 -20.17
C VAL A 196 -10.09 16.59 -21.62
N ARG A 197 -11.22 15.92 -21.88
CA ARG A 197 -11.64 15.53 -23.22
C ARG A 197 -13.07 16.02 -23.51
N PRO A 198 -13.21 17.26 -24.02
CA PRO A 198 -14.50 17.86 -24.34
C PRO A 198 -15.36 16.98 -25.24
N CYS A 199 -16.67 16.97 -25.01
CA CYS A 199 -17.64 16.22 -25.79
C CYS A 199 -17.76 16.78 -27.22
N LYS A 200 -17.59 15.92 -28.23
CA LYS A 200 -17.94 16.24 -29.62
C LYS A 200 -19.40 15.90 -29.90
N TYR A 201 -19.98 16.44 -30.97
CA TYR A 201 -21.39 16.21 -31.32
C TYR A 201 -21.80 14.73 -31.40
N ARG A 202 -20.89 13.85 -31.84
CA ARG A 202 -21.11 12.39 -31.93
C ARG A 202 -20.94 11.63 -30.62
N ASP A 203 -20.35 12.26 -29.60
CA ASP A 203 -20.02 11.61 -28.32
C ASP A 203 -21.24 11.55 -27.38
N PHE A 204 -22.21 12.45 -27.60
CA PHE A 204 -23.41 12.56 -26.78
C PHE A 204 -24.26 11.28 -26.88
N GLY A 205 -24.53 10.66 -25.74
CA GLY A 205 -25.23 9.38 -25.60
C GLY A 205 -24.37 8.13 -25.74
N VAL A 206 -23.10 8.29 -26.09
CA VAL A 206 -22.13 7.18 -26.19
C VAL A 206 -21.22 7.17 -24.97
N ARG A 207 -20.69 8.35 -24.61
CA ARG A 207 -19.81 8.54 -23.46
C ARG A 207 -20.64 8.92 -22.22
N PRO A 208 -20.48 8.26 -21.06
CA PRO A 208 -21.20 8.62 -19.83
C PRO A 208 -21.03 10.10 -19.42
N GLU A 209 -19.88 10.70 -19.70
CA GLU A 209 -19.58 12.11 -19.46
C GLU A 209 -20.26 13.08 -20.46
N CYS A 210 -20.93 12.56 -21.49
CA CYS A 210 -21.63 13.32 -22.54
C CYS A 210 -23.10 12.86 -22.62
N PRO A 211 -23.98 13.26 -21.69
CA PRO A 211 -25.37 12.80 -21.69
C PRO A 211 -26.17 13.44 -22.84
N LEU A 212 -27.10 12.71 -23.45
CA LEU A 212 -27.89 13.19 -24.62
C LEU A 212 -28.63 14.50 -24.35
N LYS A 213 -29.08 14.72 -23.12
CA LYS A 213 -29.77 15.95 -22.69
C LYS A 213 -28.93 17.24 -22.87
N ASP A 214 -27.60 17.11 -22.84
CA ASP A 214 -26.66 18.24 -22.99
C ASP A 214 -26.24 18.46 -24.45
N LYS A 215 -26.73 17.63 -25.38
CA LYS A 215 -26.33 17.71 -26.79
C LYS A 215 -26.77 19.07 -27.38
N PRO A 216 -25.84 19.88 -27.90
CA PRO A 216 -26.20 21.18 -28.45
C PRO A 216 -27.09 21.00 -29.67
N LYS A 217 -28.10 21.88 -29.81
CA LYS A 217 -28.94 21.90 -31.01
C LYS A 217 -28.06 22.24 -32.22
N PRO A 218 -28.20 21.53 -33.35
CA PRO A 218 -27.45 21.84 -34.55
C PRO A 218 -27.77 23.27 -35.04
N ASP A 219 -26.75 23.98 -35.52
CA ASP A 219 -26.90 25.35 -36.05
C ASP A 219 -27.95 25.35 -37.17
N PRO A 220 -29.00 26.20 -37.10
CA PRO A 220 -30.00 26.34 -38.15
C PRO A 220 -29.42 26.55 -39.56
N ARG A 221 -28.25 27.21 -39.67
CA ARG A 221 -27.56 27.41 -40.96
C ARG A 221 -27.02 26.09 -41.54
N ILE A 222 -26.52 25.21 -40.67
CA ILE A 222 -26.03 23.89 -41.06
C ILE A 222 -27.21 22.99 -41.44
N LEU A 223 -28.30 23.03 -40.65
CA LEU A 223 -29.53 22.31 -40.96
C LEU A 223 -30.07 22.68 -42.34
N ARG A 224 -30.11 23.98 -42.67
CA ARG A 224 -30.57 24.48 -43.97
C ARG A 224 -29.70 23.98 -45.13
N LYS A 225 -28.38 24.00 -44.99
CA LYS A 225 -27.46 23.44 -46.01
C LYS A 225 -27.68 21.95 -46.26
N ILE A 226 -28.02 21.19 -45.21
CA ILE A 226 -28.30 19.75 -45.32
C ILE A 226 -29.64 19.53 -46.03
N THR A 227 -30.69 20.26 -45.66
CA THR A 227 -32.01 20.14 -46.31
C THR A 227 -31.97 20.55 -47.78
N ASP A 228 -31.23 21.60 -48.12
CA ASP A 228 -31.05 22.08 -49.50
C ASP A 228 -30.29 21.03 -50.33
N LYS A 229 -29.26 20.39 -49.77
CA LYS A 229 -28.47 19.33 -50.43
C LYS A 229 -29.26 18.03 -50.62
N LEU A 230 -30.17 17.72 -49.69
CA LEU A 230 -31.00 16.51 -49.74
C LEU A 230 -32.33 16.72 -50.49
N GLY A 231 -32.60 17.92 -51.02
CA GLY A 231 -33.82 18.22 -51.77
C GLY A 231 -35.10 18.15 -50.92
N ILE A 232 -34.99 18.30 -49.60
CA ILE A 232 -36.13 18.22 -48.67
C ILE A 232 -36.84 19.59 -48.65
N THR A 233 -38.00 19.67 -49.31
CA THR A 233 -38.71 20.95 -49.54
C THR A 233 -39.68 21.36 -48.43
N LYS A 234 -39.85 20.56 -47.37
CA LYS A 234 -40.59 20.92 -46.16
C LYS A 234 -39.88 20.37 -44.93
N PRO A 235 -39.52 21.20 -43.94
CA PRO A 235 -38.97 20.70 -42.70
C PRO A 235 -40.10 19.98 -41.94
N CYS A 236 -40.12 18.64 -41.93
CA CYS A 236 -40.71 17.97 -40.76
C CYS A 236 -39.79 18.45 -39.61
N ASP A 237 -40.33 19.27 -38.71
CA ASP A 237 -39.63 20.03 -37.68
C ASP A 237 -38.53 19.17 -37.02
N LEU A 238 -37.26 19.40 -37.38
CA LEU A 238 -36.09 18.66 -36.88
C LEU A 238 -35.74 19.05 -35.44
N THR A 239 -36.72 19.54 -34.68
CA THR A 239 -36.52 20.22 -33.41
C THR A 239 -36.76 19.36 -32.18
N ASP A 240 -37.31 18.15 -32.29
CA ASP A 240 -37.49 17.32 -31.10
C ASP A 240 -37.18 15.84 -31.28
N TYR A 241 -36.52 15.30 -30.27
CA TYR A 241 -36.59 13.91 -29.88
C TYR A 241 -38.07 13.50 -29.76
N GLY A 242 -38.65 12.94 -30.82
CA GLY A 242 -40.05 12.52 -30.81
C GLY A 242 -40.52 12.04 -32.18
N VAL A 243 -40.78 10.74 -32.29
CA VAL A 243 -41.42 10.11 -33.44
C VAL A 243 -42.80 10.75 -33.65
N ARG A 244 -42.99 11.58 -34.68
CA ARG A 244 -44.33 11.86 -35.20
C ARG A 244 -44.66 10.82 -36.26
N LYS A 245 -45.82 10.15 -36.09
CA LYS A 245 -46.34 9.11 -37.00
C LYS A 245 -46.90 9.64 -38.31
N ASP A 246 -46.82 10.95 -38.56
CA ASP A 246 -47.50 11.62 -39.68
C ASP A 246 -46.50 12.41 -40.55
N CYS A 247 -45.50 11.75 -41.14
CA CYS A 247 -44.85 12.24 -42.37
C CYS A 247 -44.85 11.06 -43.37
N PRO A 248 -45.73 11.03 -44.39
CA PRO A 248 -45.58 10.07 -45.47
C PRO A 248 -44.33 10.46 -46.24
N ILE A 249 -43.24 9.73 -46.00
CA ILE A 249 -42.06 9.82 -46.85
C ILE A 249 -42.45 9.12 -48.16
N GLU A 250 -43.03 9.87 -49.10
CA GLU A 250 -43.06 9.40 -50.48
C GLU A 250 -41.63 9.54 -51.03
N LEU A 251 -40.79 8.55 -50.69
CA LEU A 251 -39.52 8.35 -51.35
C LEU A 251 -39.83 8.08 -52.82
N LYS A 252 -39.70 9.11 -53.66
CA LYS A 252 -39.68 8.91 -55.10
C LYS A 252 -38.55 7.89 -55.39
N PRO A 253 -38.85 6.72 -55.95
CA PRO A 253 -37.83 5.71 -56.19
C PRO A 253 -36.79 6.29 -57.14
N LEU A 254 -35.52 6.19 -56.75
CA LEU A 254 -34.40 6.46 -57.64
C LEU A 254 -34.46 5.41 -58.75
N THR A 255 -34.74 5.86 -59.98
CA THR A 255 -34.62 5.03 -61.17
C THR A 255 -33.18 4.54 -61.31
N PRO A 256 -32.96 3.25 -61.60
CA PRO A 256 -31.62 2.70 -61.73
C PRO A 256 -31.06 3.02 -63.12
N THR A 257 -30.29 4.10 -63.25
CA THR A 257 -29.36 4.29 -64.37
C THR A 257 -28.26 5.27 -63.97
N GLU A 258 -27.13 4.73 -63.50
CA GLU A 258 -25.74 5.13 -63.79
C GLU A 258 -24.78 4.59 -62.71
N GLU A 259 -24.79 3.27 -62.52
CA GLU A 259 -23.54 2.57 -62.21
C GLU A 259 -22.70 2.53 -63.50
N ALA A 260 -21.81 3.51 -63.71
CA ALA A 260 -20.54 3.32 -64.42
C ALA A 260 -19.81 4.66 -64.60
N LYS A 261 -18.91 4.99 -63.64
CA LYS A 261 -17.57 5.57 -63.89
C LYS A 261 -16.99 6.16 -62.61
N THR A 262 -16.36 5.32 -61.78
CA THR A 262 -15.06 5.64 -61.15
C THR A 262 -14.48 4.40 -60.44
N LYS A 263 -14.30 3.29 -61.18
CA LYS A 263 -13.22 2.35 -60.89
C LYS A 263 -12.09 2.67 -61.87
N ASN A 264 -11.22 3.61 -61.50
CA ASN A 264 -9.81 3.66 -61.91
C ASN A 264 -9.19 4.96 -61.38
N ASN A 265 -8.54 4.86 -60.24
CA ASN A 265 -7.24 5.50 -59.98
C ASN A 265 -6.75 5.11 -58.58
N SER A 266 -6.24 3.89 -58.47
CA SER A 266 -5.33 3.50 -57.40
C SER A 266 -4.41 2.39 -57.92
N LYS A 267 -3.51 2.75 -58.87
CA LYS A 267 -2.29 2.00 -59.21
C LYS A 267 -1.39 2.80 -60.17
N LYS A 268 -0.58 3.70 -59.59
CA LYS A 268 0.68 4.33 -60.07
C LYS A 268 0.83 5.59 -59.20
N ALA A 269 1.90 5.88 -58.48
CA ALA A 269 3.30 5.46 -58.46
C ALA A 269 3.73 5.54 -56.97
N MET A 270 4.64 4.71 -56.45
CA MET A 270 6.10 4.87 -56.59
C MET A 270 6.56 6.31 -56.33
#